data_AF-A0A820B5U1-F1
#
_entry.id   AF-A0A820B5U1-F1
#
_cell.length_a   1.000
_cell.length_b   1.000
_cell.length_c   1.000
_cell.angle_alpha   90.00
_cell.angle_beta   90.00
_cell.angle_gamma   90.00
#
_symmetry.space_group_name_H-M   'P 1'
#
loop_
_entity.id
_entity.type
_entity.pdbx_description
1 polymer ?
#
loop_
_entity_poly.entity_id
_entity_poly.type
_entity_poly.pdbx_seq_one_letter_code
_entity_poly.pdbx_strand_id
1 'polypeptide(L)'
;MKILKEKKLKATICVKRKALPLIPAYSITTHKSQGQTLPKIVIDLNMPPGIVEVASAYVPLSRVEQLTNVAILQDFNISALQVKPSKGQIAELNRLAVLFQQTKQRYAQYFV
;
A
#
# COMPACT_ATOMS: atom_id res chain seq x y z
N MET A 1 -44.09 -37.28 -18.23
CA MET A 1 -42.81 -36.83 -18.80
C MET A 1 -42.29 -35.67 -17.95
N LYS A 2 -41.44 -35.93 -16.94
CA LYS A 2 -40.91 -34.91 -16.02
C LYS A 2 -39.56 -34.42 -16.55
N ILE A 3 -39.49 -33.12 -16.86
CA ILE A 3 -38.29 -32.42 -17.29
C ILE A 3 -37.31 -32.40 -16.12
N LEU A 4 -36.14 -33.04 -16.28
CA LEU A 4 -35.04 -32.92 -15.33
C LEU A 4 -34.50 -31.49 -15.39
N LYS A 5 -34.74 -30.71 -14.33
CA LYS A 5 -34.09 -29.41 -14.13
C LYS A 5 -32.59 -29.64 -13.95
N GLU A 6 -31.80 -29.11 -14.87
CA GLU A 6 -30.34 -29.06 -14.75
C GLU A 6 -29.97 -28.27 -13.48
N LYS A 7 -29.44 -28.98 -12.47
CA LYS A 7 -28.82 -28.34 -11.31
C LYS A 7 -27.51 -27.71 -11.76
N LYS A 8 -27.45 -26.39 -11.89
CA LYS A 8 -26.19 -25.62 -11.99
C LYS A 8 -25.35 -25.89 -10.75
N LEU A 9 -24.39 -26.81 -10.86
CA LEU A 9 -23.37 -27.02 -9.84
C LEU A 9 -22.48 -25.78 -9.80
N LYS A 10 -22.34 -25.17 -8.60
CA LYS A 10 -21.48 -24.02 -8.35
C LYS A 10 -20.03 -24.50 -8.51
N ALA A 11 -19.39 -24.22 -9.64
CA ALA A 11 -18.02 -24.65 -9.92
C ALA A 11 -17.07 -24.02 -8.89
N THR A 12 -16.60 -24.83 -7.94
CA THR A 12 -15.58 -24.41 -6.96
C THR A 12 -14.23 -24.83 -7.51
N ILE A 13 -13.47 -23.87 -8.05
CA ILE A 13 -12.13 -24.13 -8.58
C ILE A 13 -11.17 -24.22 -7.38
N CYS A 14 -10.55 -25.39 -7.19
CA CYS A 14 -9.49 -25.60 -6.21
C CYS A 14 -8.16 -25.80 -6.95
N VAL A 15 -7.20 -24.89 -6.74
CA VAL A 15 -5.86 -25.00 -7.31
C VAL A 15 -4.88 -25.31 -6.19
N LYS A 16 -4.10 -26.39 -6.37
CA LYS A 16 -3.01 -26.76 -5.46
C LYS A 16 -1.68 -26.45 -6.12
N ARG A 17 -0.78 -25.76 -5.43
CA ARG A 17 0.58 -25.47 -5.88
C ARG A 17 1.59 -26.08 -4.90
N LYS A 18 2.52 -26.87 -5.41
CA LYS A 18 3.68 -27.38 -4.65
C LYS A 18 4.93 -26.64 -5.14
N ALA A 19 5.55 -25.86 -4.26
CA ALA A 19 6.77 -25.11 -4.54
C ALA A 19 7.58 -24.98 -3.25
N LEU A 20 8.88 -24.71 -3.37
CA LEU A 20 9.67 -24.27 -2.23
C LEU A 20 9.16 -22.89 -1.79
N PRO A 21 9.00 -22.62 -0.47
CA PRO A 21 8.55 -21.32 0.02
C PRO A 21 9.69 -20.29 0.00
N LEU A 22 10.41 -20.22 -1.10
CA LEU A 22 11.56 -19.36 -1.32
C LEU A 22 11.24 -18.39 -2.46
N ILE A 23 11.68 -17.16 -2.29
CA ILE A 23 11.58 -16.09 -3.27
C ILE A 23 12.91 -15.34 -3.28
N PRO A 24 13.28 -14.68 -4.40
CA PRO A 24 14.36 -13.71 -4.38
C PRO A 24 14.08 -12.63 -3.31
N ALA A 25 15.07 -12.36 -2.46
CA ALA A 25 14.93 -11.40 -1.34
C ALA A 25 15.65 -10.06 -1.59
N TYR A 26 16.40 -9.94 -2.70
CA TYR A 26 17.16 -8.73 -3.00
C TYR A 26 16.29 -7.54 -3.41
N SER A 27 15.13 -7.81 -4.01
CA SER A 27 14.16 -6.79 -4.36
C SER A 27 12.78 -7.22 -3.92
N ILE A 28 12.02 -6.25 -3.41
CA ILE A 28 10.63 -6.45 -3.00
C ILE A 28 9.79 -5.34 -3.60
N THR A 29 8.52 -5.65 -3.85
CA THR A 29 7.57 -4.64 -4.32
C THR A 29 7.23 -3.66 -3.20
N THR A 30 6.82 -2.44 -3.58
CA THR A 30 6.28 -1.44 -2.65
C THR A 30 5.23 -2.04 -1.71
N HIS A 31 4.30 -2.82 -2.25
CA HIS A 31 3.22 -3.43 -1.47
C HIS A 31 3.74 -4.44 -0.46
N LYS A 32 4.78 -5.22 -0.82
CA LYS A 32 5.40 -6.18 0.08
C LYS A 32 6.18 -5.50 1.19
N SER A 33 6.80 -4.35 0.92
CA SER A 33 7.55 -3.57 1.90
C SER A 33 6.66 -2.90 2.96
N GLN A 34 5.35 -2.79 2.72
CA GLN A 34 4.43 -2.11 3.61
C GLN A 34 4.46 -2.72 5.03
N GLY A 35 4.63 -1.85 6.03
CA GLY A 35 4.72 -2.26 7.43
C GLY A 35 6.10 -2.76 7.87
N GLN A 36 7.08 -2.82 6.97
CA GLN A 36 8.46 -3.15 7.32
C GLN A 36 9.27 -1.88 7.66
N THR A 37 10.26 -2.03 8.53
CA THR A 37 11.34 -1.05 8.70
C THR A 37 12.59 -1.66 8.07
N LEU A 38 13.16 -0.96 7.09
CA LEU A 38 14.31 -1.42 6.32
C LEU A 38 15.52 -0.53 6.66
N PRO A 39 16.69 -1.11 6.96
CA PRO A 39 17.85 -0.33 7.42
C PRO A 39 18.41 0.58 6.32
N LYS A 40 18.44 0.10 5.06
CA LYS A 40 18.86 0.84 3.86
C LYS A 40 18.07 0.33 2.67
N ILE A 41 17.73 1.23 1.75
CA ILE A 41 16.98 0.89 0.53
C ILE A 41 17.61 1.53 -0.71
N VAL A 42 17.47 0.83 -1.83
CA VAL A 42 17.57 1.40 -3.17
C VAL A 42 16.15 1.40 -3.75
N ILE A 43 15.67 2.55 -4.19
CA ILE A 43 14.30 2.72 -4.71
C ILE A 43 14.33 3.16 -6.17
N ASP A 44 13.48 2.54 -6.99
CA ASP A 44 13.16 3.03 -8.32
C ASP A 44 11.86 3.85 -8.28
N LEU A 45 11.93 5.10 -8.72
CA LEU A 45 10.79 6.03 -8.77
C LEU A 45 10.19 6.15 -10.18
N ASN A 46 10.74 5.44 -11.17
CA ASN A 46 10.11 5.33 -12.48
C ASN A 46 8.97 4.32 -12.41
N MET A 47 7.76 4.86 -12.19
CA MET A 47 6.55 4.08 -12.02
C MET A 47 6.17 3.37 -13.32
N PRO A 48 5.65 2.13 -13.26
CA PRO A 48 5.15 1.44 -14.44
C PRO A 48 3.97 2.20 -15.07
N PRO A 49 3.71 2.02 -16.38
CA PRO A 49 2.60 2.66 -17.05
C PRO A 49 1.26 2.29 -16.37
N GLY A 50 0.43 3.30 -16.09
CA GLY A 50 -0.86 3.12 -15.43
C GLY A 50 -1.17 4.20 -14.41
N ILE A 51 -2.10 3.90 -13.51
CA ILE A 51 -2.47 4.78 -12.41
C ILE A 51 -1.36 4.75 -11.36
N VAL A 52 -0.72 5.89 -11.15
CA VAL A 52 0.23 6.07 -10.06
C VAL A 52 -0.54 6.55 -8.83
N GLU A 53 -0.45 5.79 -7.74
CA GLU A 53 -1.03 6.15 -6.45
C GLU A 53 -0.02 6.87 -5.57
N VAL A 54 -0.50 7.65 -4.61
CA VAL A 54 0.35 8.30 -3.59
C VAL A 54 1.21 7.28 -2.85
N ALA A 55 0.63 6.10 -2.59
CA ALA A 55 1.31 5.01 -1.90
C ALA A 55 2.53 4.48 -2.65
N SER A 56 2.57 4.59 -3.99
CA SER A 56 3.64 4.03 -4.81
C SER A 56 5.02 4.62 -4.47
N ALA A 57 5.09 5.92 -4.20
CA ALA A 57 6.32 6.58 -3.75
C ALA A 57 6.40 6.67 -2.23
N TYR A 58 5.28 6.98 -1.55
CA TYR A 58 5.29 7.23 -0.11
C TYR A 58 5.61 5.98 0.74
N VAL A 59 5.05 4.82 0.39
CA VAL A 59 5.27 3.58 1.16
C VAL A 59 6.75 3.19 1.19
N PRO A 60 7.47 3.04 0.06
CA PRO A 60 8.87 2.62 0.09
C PRO A 60 9.77 3.67 0.74
N LEU A 61 9.54 4.97 0.50
CA LEU A 61 10.31 6.05 1.12
C LEU A 61 10.14 6.10 2.65
N SER A 62 8.97 5.72 3.17
CA SER A 62 8.70 5.68 4.61
C SER A 62 9.21 4.40 5.31
N ARG A 63 9.90 3.49 4.61
CA ARG A 63 10.44 2.27 5.23
C ARG A 63 11.79 2.49 5.90
N VAL A 64 12.47 3.60 5.60
CA VAL A 64 13.74 3.98 6.22
C VAL A 64 13.55 5.06 7.27
N GLU A 65 14.46 5.11 8.24
CA GLU A 65 14.43 6.10 9.32
C GLU A 65 15.16 7.40 8.97
N GLN A 66 16.11 7.35 8.03
CA GLN A 66 16.96 8.48 7.67
C GLN A 66 17.13 8.59 6.16
N LEU A 67 17.20 9.82 5.65
CA LEU A 67 17.40 10.08 4.21
C LEU A 67 18.74 9.55 3.70
N THR A 68 19.78 9.55 4.55
CA THR A 68 21.12 8.99 4.24
C THR A 68 21.09 7.49 3.95
N ASN A 69 20.02 6.79 4.30
CA ASN A 69 19.82 5.36 4.07
C ASN A 69 18.99 5.07 2.81
N VAL A 70 18.70 6.09 1.98
CA VAL A 70 17.99 5.96 0.71
C VAL A 70 18.93 6.26 -0.44
N ALA A 71 18.97 5.37 -1.42
CA ALA A 71 19.54 5.65 -2.73
C ALA A 71 18.44 5.58 -3.80
N ILE A 72 18.41 6.56 -4.70
CA ILE A 72 17.54 6.54 -5.87
C ILE A 72 18.27 5.78 -6.99
N LEU A 73 17.63 4.79 -7.58
CA LEU A 73 18.25 3.89 -8.56
C LEU A 73 18.68 4.63 -9.85
N GLN A 74 17.87 5.58 -10.30
CA GLN A 74 18.03 6.30 -11.56
C GLN A 74 17.25 7.62 -11.55
N ASP A 75 17.54 8.50 -12.48
CA ASP A 75 16.79 9.76 -12.65
C ASP A 75 15.30 9.50 -12.88
N PHE A 76 14.46 10.36 -12.30
CA PHE A 76 13.01 10.24 -12.35
C PHE A 76 12.34 11.61 -12.52
N ASN A 77 11.11 11.63 -13.02
CA ASN A 77 10.32 12.85 -13.11
C ASN A 77 9.73 13.21 -11.75
N ILE A 78 9.85 14.47 -11.33
CA ILE A 78 9.31 14.97 -10.05
C ILE A 78 7.81 14.73 -9.87
N SER A 79 7.06 14.57 -10.97
CA SER A 79 5.65 14.20 -10.96
C SER A 79 5.36 12.91 -10.19
N ALA A 80 6.31 11.98 -10.11
CA ALA A 80 6.22 10.75 -9.31
C ALA A 80 6.04 11.02 -7.81
N LEU A 81 6.49 12.19 -7.31
CA LEU A 81 6.35 12.62 -5.93
C LEU A 81 5.18 13.59 -5.71
N GLN A 82 4.54 14.07 -6.77
CA GLN A 82 3.46 15.08 -6.73
C GLN A 82 2.07 14.48 -6.89
N VAL A 83 1.94 13.16 -6.73
CA VAL A 83 0.67 12.46 -6.80
C VAL A 83 -0.24 12.95 -5.68
N LYS A 84 -1.44 13.40 -6.03
CA LYS A 84 -2.42 13.89 -5.07
C LYS A 84 -3.25 12.73 -4.51
N PRO A 85 -3.59 12.75 -3.20
CA PRO A 85 -4.55 11.80 -2.65
C PRO A 85 -5.90 11.89 -3.35
N SER A 86 -6.61 10.77 -3.41
CA SER A 86 -7.96 10.73 -3.98
C SER A 86 -8.94 11.56 -3.13
N LYS A 87 -10.07 11.96 -3.73
CA LYS A 87 -11.12 12.68 -3.00
C LYS A 87 -11.59 11.93 -1.74
N GLY A 88 -11.68 10.60 -1.82
CA GLY A 88 -12.04 9.76 -0.69
C GLY A 88 -10.98 9.76 0.42
N GLN A 89 -9.69 9.74 0.07
CA GLN A 89 -8.59 9.83 1.04
C GLN A 89 -8.58 11.21 1.73
N ILE A 90 -8.79 12.30 0.99
CA ILE A 90 -8.88 13.65 1.56
C ILE A 90 -10.07 13.75 2.51
N ALA A 91 -11.23 13.23 2.11
CA ALA A 91 -12.43 13.22 2.96
C ALA A 91 -12.19 12.43 4.27
N GLU A 92 -11.50 11.29 4.20
CA GLU A 92 -11.16 10.50 5.38
C GLU A 92 -10.16 11.21 6.30
N LEU A 93 -9.13 11.86 5.74
CA LEU A 93 -8.19 12.67 6.53
C LEU A 93 -8.92 13.80 7.27
N ASN A 94 -9.84 14.49 6.60
CA ASN A 94 -10.66 15.54 7.23
C ASN A 94 -11.55 14.97 8.35
N ARG A 95 -12.18 13.81 8.12
CA ARG A 95 -13.00 13.13 9.14
C ARG A 95 -12.16 12.76 10.37
N LEU A 96 -10.95 12.23 10.17
CA LEU A 96 -10.03 11.88 11.25
C LEU A 96 -9.57 13.12 12.03
N ALA A 97 -9.33 14.26 11.36
CA ALA A 97 -8.97 15.51 12.03
C ALA A 97 -10.09 16.01 12.95
N VAL A 98 -11.34 15.94 12.52
CA VAL A 98 -12.51 16.29 13.35
C VAL A 98 -12.60 15.34 14.56
N LEU A 99 -12.48 14.03 14.33
CA LEU A 99 -12.53 13.04 15.40
C LEU A 99 -11.41 13.23 16.42
N PHE A 100 -10.21 13.61 15.97
CA PHE A 100 -9.09 13.92 16.83
C PHE A 100 -9.41 15.10 17.77
N GLN A 101 -9.99 16.19 17.25
CA GLN A 101 -10.37 17.34 18.09
C GLN A 101 -11.43 16.97 19.12
N GLN A 102 -12.44 16.18 18.73
CA GLN A 102 -13.47 15.69 19.66
C GLN A 102 -12.87 14.79 20.75
N THR A 103 -11.94 13.92 20.36
CA THR A 103 -11.21 13.03 21.29
C THR A 103 -10.40 13.86 22.28
N LYS A 104 -9.67 14.88 21.78
CA LYS A 104 -8.88 15.80 22.60
C LYS A 104 -9.74 16.53 23.63
N GLN A 105 -10.91 17.02 23.24
CA GLN A 105 -11.86 17.68 24.16
C GLN A 105 -12.42 16.72 25.21
N ARG A 106 -12.86 15.53 24.77
CA ARG A 106 -13.48 14.53 25.66
C ARG A 106 -12.50 13.96 26.69
N TYR A 107 -11.24 13.80 26.28
CA TYR A 107 -10.20 13.15 27.07
C TYR A 107 -9.10 14.13 27.46
N ALA A 108 -9.45 15.40 27.71
CA ALA A 108 -8.50 16.48 27.96
C ALA A 108 -7.44 16.16 29.02
N GLN A 109 -7.81 15.39 30.06
CA GLN A 109 -6.90 14.94 31.12
C GLN A 109 -5.68 14.12 30.64
N TYR A 110 -5.74 13.51 29.45
CA TYR A 110 -4.66 12.73 28.86
C TYR A 110 -3.86 13.51 27.80
N PHE A 111 -4.29 14.71 27.43
CA PHE A 111 -3.60 15.59 26.48
C PHE A 111 -3.03 16.77 27.26
N VAL A 112 -1.91 16.54 27.96
CA VAL A 112 -1.12 17.56 28.66
C VAL A 112 -0.17 18.24 27.67
#